data_AF-A0A954GFP7-F1
#
_entry.id   AF-A0A954GFP7-F1
#
_cell.length_a   1.000
_cell.length_b   1.000
_cell.length_c   1.000
_cell.angle_alpha   90.00
_cell.angle_beta   90.00
_cell.angle_gamma   90.00
#
_symmetry.space_group_name_H-M   'P 1'
#
loop_
_entity.id
_entity.type
_entity.pdbx_description
1 polymer ?
#
loop_
_entity_poly.entity_id
_entity_poly.type
_entity_poly.pdbx_seq_one_letter_code
_entity_poly.pdbx_strand_id
1 'polypeptide(L)'
;MTDAAAILNAIQQDERYLVNLDWGTPRPGHPEGTVRAHIDELERNLGRLAGKITSSEEDRLRLIIHTHDTFKAEATQGVAINDPRSHASHARRFLAEFCDDPDLLNMVQWHDEPYALWQQQRRSQRVDEDRLRSLIERIDDWNLFLAFLIIDNCTAGKSREPLRWFLSLIADRVESRFFVADLF
;
A
#
# COMPACT_ATOMS: atom_id res chain seq x y z
N MET A 1 17.16 -14.21 1.67
CA MET A 1 16.34 -13.24 2.43
C MET A 1 16.66 -11.88 1.87
N THR A 2 15.64 -11.18 1.39
CA THR A 2 15.72 -9.81 0.90
C THR A 2 16.12 -8.88 2.04
N ASP A 3 17.24 -8.18 1.92
CA ASP A 3 17.64 -7.13 2.86
C ASP A 3 16.88 -5.84 2.52
N ALA A 4 15.67 -5.72 3.07
CA ALA A 4 14.77 -4.60 2.77
C ALA A 4 15.36 -3.24 3.16
N ALA A 5 16.17 -3.19 4.23
CA ALA A 5 16.85 -1.97 4.66
C ALA A 5 17.94 -1.54 3.66
N ALA A 6 18.74 -2.48 3.15
CA ALA A 6 19.73 -2.17 2.11
C ALA A 6 19.06 -1.71 0.80
N ILE A 7 17.97 -2.36 0.40
CA ILE A 7 17.18 -1.97 -0.78
C ILE A 7 16.60 -0.57 -0.62
N LEU A 8 16.00 -0.28 0.54
CA LEU A 8 15.44 1.05 0.80
C LEU A 8 16.52 2.13 0.73
N ASN A 9 17.71 1.88 1.29
CA ASN A 9 18.83 2.80 1.17
C ASN A 9 19.21 3.07 -0.30
N ALA A 10 19.24 2.03 -1.15
CA ALA A 10 19.52 2.21 -2.58
C ALA A 10 18.44 3.04 -3.28
N ILE A 11 17.16 2.76 -3.00
CA ILE A 11 16.01 3.50 -3.55
C ILE A 11 16.07 4.98 -3.14
N GLN A 12 16.40 5.27 -1.88
CA GLN A 12 16.47 6.64 -1.38
C GLN A 12 17.60 7.48 -2.01
N GLN A 13 18.54 6.85 -2.73
CA GLN A 13 19.57 7.52 -3.52
C GLN A 13 19.26 7.56 -5.03
N ASP A 14 18.21 6.86 -5.49
CA ASP A 14 17.83 6.84 -6.91
C ASP A 14 17.18 8.16 -7.32
N GLU A 15 17.64 8.74 -8.43
CA GLU A 15 17.14 10.02 -8.95
C GLU A 15 15.64 9.96 -9.24
N ARG A 16 15.13 8.84 -9.77
CA ARG A 16 13.70 8.66 -10.10
C ARG A 16 12.82 8.73 -8.86
N TYR A 17 13.29 8.19 -7.74
CA TYR A 17 12.61 8.33 -6.46
C TYR A 17 12.65 9.78 -5.99
N LEU A 18 13.84 10.40 -5.98
CA LEU A 18 14.06 11.76 -5.47
C LEU A 18 13.23 12.82 -6.20
N VAL A 19 13.16 12.79 -7.54
CA VAL A 19 12.42 13.78 -8.34
C VAL A 19 10.90 13.73 -8.14
N ASN A 20 10.38 12.60 -7.67
CA ASN A 20 8.95 12.39 -7.46
C ASN A 20 8.48 12.78 -6.05
N LEU A 21 9.38 12.93 -5.08
CA LEU A 21 9.01 13.15 -3.67
C LEU A 21 8.21 14.43 -3.42
N ASP A 22 8.51 15.49 -4.14
CA ASP A 22 7.87 16.79 -3.94
C ASP A 22 6.67 17.01 -4.88
N TRP A 23 6.25 15.95 -5.59
CA TRP A 23 5.02 15.97 -6.37
C TRP A 23 3.79 15.90 -5.47
N GLY A 24 2.79 16.72 -5.79
CA GLY A 24 1.46 16.71 -5.16
C GLY A 24 1.12 18.02 -4.45
N THR A 25 -0.17 18.23 -4.24
CA THR A 25 -0.72 19.35 -3.47
C THR A 25 -1.84 18.86 -2.56
N PRO A 26 -2.12 19.56 -1.44
CA PRO A 26 -3.20 19.21 -0.52
C PRO A 26 -4.55 19.02 -1.23
N ARG A 27 -5.22 17.89 -0.95
CA ARG A 27 -6.51 17.52 -1.56
C ARG A 27 -7.31 16.61 -0.63
N PRO A 28 -8.63 16.42 -0.85
CA PRO A 28 -9.42 15.45 -0.08
C PRO A 28 -8.78 14.05 -0.11
N GLY A 29 -8.68 13.39 1.05
CA GLY A 29 -7.97 12.12 1.20
C GLY A 29 -6.46 12.25 1.43
N HIS A 30 -5.84 13.33 0.95
CA HIS A 30 -4.40 13.59 1.02
C HIS A 30 -4.11 15.07 1.38
N PRO A 31 -4.50 15.53 2.59
CA PRO A 31 -4.29 16.91 3.03
C PRO A 31 -2.81 17.28 3.19
N GLU A 32 -1.92 16.30 3.38
CA GLU A 32 -0.47 16.45 3.45
C GLU A 32 0.15 16.91 2.13
N GLY A 33 -0.48 16.53 1.01
CA GLY A 33 -0.19 17.04 -0.32
C GLY A 33 0.90 16.27 -1.08
N THR A 34 2.16 16.44 -0.69
CA THR A 34 3.31 15.84 -1.41
C THR A 34 3.53 14.38 -1.05
N VAL A 35 4.16 13.62 -1.95
CA VAL A 35 4.58 12.23 -1.67
C VAL A 35 5.46 12.16 -0.42
N ARG A 36 6.41 13.10 -0.26
CA ARG A 36 7.27 13.20 0.93
C ARG A 36 6.47 13.34 2.22
N ALA A 37 5.51 14.26 2.23
CA ALA A 37 4.68 14.49 3.42
C ALA A 37 3.78 13.28 3.74
N HIS A 38 3.33 12.56 2.70
CA HIS A 38 2.59 11.29 2.85
C HIS A 38 3.47 10.21 3.48
N ILE A 39 4.67 9.99 2.95
CA ILE A 39 5.67 9.07 3.53
C ILE A 39 5.93 9.41 5.00
N ASP A 40 6.15 10.67 5.34
CA ASP A 40 6.38 11.10 6.72
C ASP A 40 5.19 10.77 7.64
N GLU A 41 3.95 10.87 7.15
CA GLU A 41 2.75 10.44 7.88
C GLU A 41 2.69 8.92 8.04
N LEU A 42 3.01 8.17 7.00
CA LEU A 42 3.02 6.72 7.03
C LEU A 42 4.09 6.16 7.97
N GLU A 43 5.28 6.76 8.04
CA GLU A 43 6.31 6.36 9.01
C GLU A 43 5.85 6.62 10.46
N ARG A 44 5.10 7.71 10.72
CA ARG A 44 4.48 7.93 12.05
C ARG A 44 3.43 6.86 12.37
N ASN A 45 2.64 6.45 11.37
CA ASN A 45 1.65 5.39 11.51
C ASN A 45 2.30 4.02 11.75
N LEU A 46 3.43 3.74 11.08
CA LEU A 46 4.24 2.54 11.33
C LEU A 46 4.68 2.46 12.80
N GLY A 47 5.12 3.59 13.39
CA GLY A 47 5.48 3.66 14.81
C GLY A 47 4.34 3.26 15.76
N ARG A 48 3.07 3.41 15.36
CA ARG A 48 1.92 2.96 16.16
C ARG A 48 1.75 1.45 16.17
N LEU A 49 2.33 0.73 15.21
CA LEU A 49 2.29 -0.72 15.11
C LEU A 49 3.55 -1.42 15.66
N ALA A 50 4.56 -0.68 16.10
CA ALA A 50 5.86 -1.23 16.52
C ALA A 50 5.78 -2.38 17.55
N GLY A 51 4.79 -2.38 18.44
CA GLY A 51 4.58 -3.47 19.41
C GLY A 51 3.94 -4.75 18.85
N LYS A 52 3.54 -4.75 17.57
CA LYS A 52 2.83 -5.86 16.89
C LYS A 52 3.56 -6.38 15.66
N ILE A 53 4.72 -5.81 15.34
CA ILE A 53 5.56 -6.20 14.20
C ILE A 53 6.98 -6.49 14.68
N THR A 54 7.66 -7.36 13.97
CA THR A 54 9.09 -7.63 14.14
C THR A 54 9.91 -6.56 13.42
N SER A 55 11.19 -6.42 13.78
CA SER A 55 12.09 -5.50 13.07
C SER A 55 12.22 -5.83 11.58
N SER A 56 12.20 -7.11 11.21
CA SER A 56 12.23 -7.51 9.79
C SER A 56 10.96 -7.11 9.03
N GLU A 57 9.80 -7.12 9.68
CA GLU A 57 8.55 -6.64 9.07
C GLU A 57 8.55 -5.11 8.98
N GLU A 58 9.09 -4.42 9.99
CA GLU A 58 9.27 -2.96 9.96
C GLU A 58 10.09 -2.52 8.74
N ASP A 59 11.25 -3.14 8.49
CA ASP A 59 12.09 -2.81 7.33
C ASP A 59 11.35 -3.03 6.00
N ARG A 60 10.57 -4.11 5.90
CA ARG A 60 9.74 -4.40 4.72
C ARG A 60 8.59 -3.39 4.56
N LEU A 61 7.93 -3.01 5.65
CA LEU A 61 6.88 -2.00 5.63
C LEU A 61 7.43 -0.64 5.19
N ARG A 62 8.61 -0.23 5.68
CA ARG A 62 9.26 0.99 5.21
C ARG A 62 9.55 0.94 3.72
N LEU A 63 10.04 -0.19 3.23
CA LEU A 63 10.24 -0.38 1.79
C LEU A 63 8.95 -0.16 0.98
N ILE A 64 7.82 -0.72 1.42
CA ILE A 64 6.51 -0.54 0.74
C ILE A 64 6.04 0.91 0.85
N ILE A 65 6.14 1.52 2.03
CA ILE A 65 5.76 2.93 2.30
C ILE A 65 6.47 3.88 1.33
N HIS A 66 7.77 3.72 1.16
CA HIS A 66 8.60 4.56 0.30
C HIS A 66 8.44 4.28 -1.21
N THR A 67 7.69 3.26 -1.62
CA THR A 67 7.59 2.88 -3.05
C THR A 67 6.19 2.96 -3.61
N HIS A 68 5.16 2.53 -2.87
CA HIS A 68 3.82 2.30 -3.42
C HIS A 68 3.21 3.49 -4.19
N ASP A 69 3.43 4.71 -3.69
CA ASP A 69 2.83 5.94 -4.20
C ASP A 69 3.81 6.89 -4.90
N THR A 70 5.10 6.54 -4.93
CA THR A 70 6.15 7.44 -5.43
C THR A 70 5.90 7.88 -6.86
N PHE A 71 5.43 6.99 -7.73
CA PHE A 71 5.28 7.26 -9.16
C PHE A 71 3.91 7.80 -9.56
N LYS A 72 3.18 8.46 -8.64
CA LYS A 72 1.88 9.08 -8.93
C LYS A 72 1.95 10.18 -9.99
N ALA A 73 3.07 10.89 -10.10
CA ALA A 73 3.27 11.95 -11.10
C ALA A 73 3.29 11.43 -12.54
N GLU A 74 3.79 10.21 -12.73
CA GLU A 74 4.02 9.59 -14.03
C GLU A 74 2.81 8.78 -14.52
N ALA A 75 1.85 8.52 -13.63
CA ALA A 75 0.73 7.64 -13.88
C ALA A 75 -0.40 8.30 -14.68
N THR A 76 -1.10 7.49 -15.48
CA THR A 76 -2.37 7.89 -16.09
C THR A 76 -3.48 7.83 -15.02
N GLN A 77 -4.16 8.95 -14.79
CA GLN A 77 -5.23 9.00 -13.79
C GLN A 77 -6.46 8.18 -14.21
N GLY A 78 -7.09 7.49 -13.26
CA GLY A 78 -8.37 6.80 -13.43
C GLY A 78 -8.30 5.45 -14.15
N VAL A 79 -7.11 4.94 -14.46
CA VAL A 79 -6.94 3.58 -14.97
C VAL A 79 -7.04 2.55 -13.85
N ALA A 80 -7.29 1.29 -14.22
CA ALA A 80 -7.30 0.18 -13.26
C ALA A 80 -5.90 -0.02 -12.65
N ILE A 81 -5.83 -0.57 -11.43
CA ILE A 81 -4.56 -0.70 -10.71
C ILE A 81 -3.55 -1.60 -11.44
N ASN A 82 -4.01 -2.54 -12.25
CA ASN A 82 -3.20 -3.43 -13.09
C ASN A 82 -2.92 -2.90 -14.51
N ASP A 83 -3.41 -1.71 -14.86
CA ASP A 83 -3.02 -1.07 -16.13
C ASP A 83 -1.51 -0.77 -16.06
N PRO A 84 -0.73 -1.07 -17.12
CA PRO A 84 0.71 -0.78 -17.14
C PRO A 84 1.08 0.69 -16.89
N ARG A 85 0.13 1.62 -16.94
CA ARG A 85 0.30 3.06 -16.68
C ARG A 85 -0.27 3.51 -15.33
N SER A 86 -0.72 2.59 -14.47
CA SER A 86 -1.11 2.91 -13.10
C SER A 86 0.12 3.24 -12.25
N HIS A 87 -0.04 4.06 -11.20
CA HIS A 87 1.07 4.38 -10.30
C HIS A 87 1.63 3.12 -9.63
N ALA A 88 0.77 2.18 -9.26
CA ALA A 88 1.17 0.91 -8.68
C ALA A 88 1.99 0.04 -9.64
N SER A 89 1.68 0.03 -10.95
CA SER A 89 2.49 -0.68 -11.94
C SER A 89 3.83 0.01 -12.21
N HIS A 90 3.88 1.35 -12.16
CA HIS A 90 5.16 2.08 -12.17
C HIS A 90 6.00 1.74 -10.93
N ALA A 91 5.40 1.82 -9.73
CA ALA A 91 6.06 1.51 -8.46
C ALA A 91 6.56 0.06 -8.40
N ARG A 92 5.74 -0.91 -8.85
CA ARG A 92 6.14 -2.32 -8.92
C ARG A 92 7.35 -2.51 -9.83
N ARG A 93 7.32 -1.94 -11.04
CA ARG A 93 8.45 -2.05 -12.00
C ARG A 93 9.72 -1.47 -11.43
N PHE A 94 9.63 -0.30 -10.81
CA PHE A 94 10.76 0.34 -10.15
C PHE A 94 11.31 -0.55 -9.02
N LEU A 95 10.47 -1.03 -8.12
CA LEU A 95 10.90 -1.89 -7.01
C LEU A 95 11.52 -3.22 -7.51
N ALA A 96 11.02 -3.77 -8.62
CA ALA A 96 11.54 -5.01 -9.21
C ALA A 96 13.00 -4.88 -9.73
N GLU A 97 13.52 -3.67 -9.91
CA GLU A 97 14.93 -3.45 -10.23
C GLU A 97 15.86 -3.66 -9.02
N PHE A 98 15.32 -3.64 -7.79
CA PHE A 98 16.07 -3.79 -6.55
C PHE A 98 15.67 -5.02 -5.72
N CYS A 99 14.47 -5.57 -5.96
CA CYS A 99 13.86 -6.61 -5.15
C CYS A 99 13.29 -7.71 -6.04
N ASP A 100 13.60 -8.97 -5.73
CA ASP A 100 13.08 -10.17 -6.39
C ASP A 100 11.99 -10.89 -5.58
N ASP A 101 11.58 -10.35 -4.44
CA ASP A 101 10.52 -10.90 -3.59
C ASP A 101 9.15 -10.71 -4.26
N PRO A 102 8.51 -11.78 -4.76
CA PRO A 102 7.28 -11.66 -5.52
C PRO A 102 6.12 -11.11 -4.68
N ASP A 103 6.11 -11.36 -3.37
CA ASP A 103 5.03 -10.97 -2.48
C ASP A 103 5.10 -9.46 -2.19
N LEU A 104 6.28 -8.92 -1.88
CA LEU A 104 6.48 -7.46 -1.74
C LEU A 104 6.10 -6.72 -3.02
N LEU A 105 6.48 -7.25 -4.18
CA LEU A 105 6.10 -6.67 -5.46
C LEU A 105 4.57 -6.72 -5.65
N ASN A 106 3.90 -7.79 -5.20
CA ASN A 106 2.45 -7.92 -5.29
C ASN A 106 1.73 -6.95 -4.34
N MET A 107 2.22 -6.78 -3.11
CA MET A 107 1.69 -5.79 -2.16
C MET A 107 1.73 -4.38 -2.76
N VAL A 108 2.86 -3.97 -3.35
CA VAL A 108 2.99 -2.68 -4.05
C VAL A 108 2.02 -2.59 -5.22
N GLN A 109 1.88 -3.64 -6.03
CA GLN A 109 1.00 -3.63 -7.19
C GLN A 109 -0.50 -3.57 -6.84
N TRP A 110 -0.91 -4.18 -5.73
CA TRP A 110 -2.32 -4.41 -5.43
C TRP A 110 -2.82 -3.64 -4.20
N HIS A 111 -2.05 -2.69 -3.67
CA HIS A 111 -2.41 -1.94 -2.46
C HIS A 111 -3.75 -1.20 -2.54
N ASP A 112 -4.13 -0.70 -3.72
CA ASP A 112 -5.39 0.02 -3.94
C ASP A 112 -6.56 -0.90 -4.33
N GLU A 113 -6.32 -2.20 -4.56
CA GLU A 113 -7.36 -3.16 -4.94
C GLU A 113 -8.48 -3.27 -3.88
N PRO A 114 -8.18 -3.31 -2.56
CA PRO A 114 -9.22 -3.23 -1.51
C PRO A 114 -10.17 -2.04 -1.66
N TYR A 115 -9.63 -0.86 -1.96
CA TYR A 115 -10.44 0.35 -2.16
C TYR A 115 -11.25 0.28 -3.46
N ALA A 116 -10.66 -0.23 -4.53
CA ALA A 116 -11.35 -0.41 -5.80
C ALA A 116 -12.51 -1.42 -5.70
N LEU A 117 -12.34 -2.49 -4.93
CA LEU A 117 -13.40 -3.45 -4.59
C LEU A 117 -14.53 -2.79 -3.78
N TRP A 118 -14.20 -1.97 -2.78
CA TRP A 118 -15.20 -1.22 -2.01
C TRP A 118 -16.01 -0.27 -2.90
N GLN A 119 -15.34 0.49 -3.77
CA GLN A 119 -16.02 1.37 -4.71
C GLN A 119 -16.92 0.61 -5.68
N GLN A 120 -16.46 -0.54 -6.18
CA GLN A 120 -17.24 -1.42 -7.04
C GLN A 120 -18.48 -1.93 -6.32
N GLN A 121 -18.33 -2.45 -5.10
CA GLN A 121 -19.43 -2.99 -4.31
C GLN A 121 -20.48 -1.92 -4.00
N ARG A 122 -20.07 -0.68 -3.70
CA ARG A 122 -21.01 0.42 -3.47
C ARG A 122 -21.87 0.76 -4.68
N ARG A 123 -21.36 0.54 -5.89
CA ARG A 123 -22.08 0.80 -7.14
C ARG A 123 -22.98 -0.35 -7.55
N SER A 124 -22.51 -1.59 -7.40
CA SER A 124 -23.20 -2.81 -7.87
C SER A 124 -24.03 -3.51 -6.79
N GLN A 125 -23.84 -3.12 -5.52
CA GLN A 125 -24.32 -3.82 -4.32
C GLN A 125 -23.82 -5.26 -4.18
N ARG A 126 -22.80 -5.67 -4.96
CA ARG A 126 -22.23 -7.02 -4.94
C ARG A 126 -20.71 -6.97 -5.00
N VAL A 127 -20.05 -7.80 -4.21
CA VAL A 127 -18.60 -7.97 -4.27
C VAL A 127 -18.24 -8.68 -5.58
N ASP A 128 -17.23 -8.18 -6.27
CA ASP A 128 -16.56 -8.92 -7.34
C ASP A 128 -15.67 -10.02 -6.74
N GLU A 129 -16.26 -11.21 -6.59
CA GLU A 129 -15.61 -12.37 -5.96
C GLU A 129 -14.39 -12.89 -6.75
N ASP A 130 -14.35 -12.67 -8.06
CA ASP A 130 -13.22 -13.10 -8.90
C ASP A 130 -12.00 -12.21 -8.66
N ARG A 131 -12.22 -10.90 -8.57
CA ARG A 131 -11.17 -9.94 -8.19
C ARG A 131 -10.69 -10.15 -6.76
N LEU A 132 -11.61 -10.38 -5.82
CA LEU A 132 -11.25 -10.66 -4.43
C LEU A 132 -10.44 -11.95 -4.30
N ARG A 133 -10.87 -13.04 -4.93
CA ARG A 133 -10.11 -14.29 -4.95
C ARG A 133 -8.73 -14.10 -5.59
N SER A 134 -8.66 -13.36 -6.69
CA SER A 134 -7.38 -13.03 -7.34
C SER A 134 -6.44 -12.23 -6.44
N LEU A 135 -6.96 -11.34 -5.58
CA LEU A 135 -6.15 -10.64 -4.58
C LEU A 135 -5.66 -11.61 -3.49
N ILE A 136 -6.55 -12.47 -2.99
CA ILE A 136 -6.22 -13.49 -1.97
C ILE A 136 -5.12 -14.43 -2.44
N GLU A 137 -5.16 -14.87 -3.69
CA GLU A 137 -4.16 -15.77 -4.28
C GLU A 137 -2.82 -15.09 -4.61
N ARG A 138 -2.74 -13.75 -4.57
CA ARG A 138 -1.53 -13.00 -4.94
C ARG A 138 -0.71 -12.52 -3.75
N ILE A 139 -1.33 -12.48 -2.57
CA ILE A 139 -0.68 -12.02 -1.34
C ILE A 139 -0.43 -13.23 -0.47
N ASP A 140 0.84 -13.49 -0.17
CA ASP A 140 1.25 -14.60 0.68
C ASP A 140 1.26 -14.17 2.17
N ASP A 141 1.92 -13.04 2.49
CA ASP A 141 2.00 -12.51 3.85
C ASP A 141 0.87 -11.51 4.16
N TRP A 142 -0.28 -12.04 4.56
CA TRP A 142 -1.44 -11.25 4.98
C TRP A 142 -1.21 -10.43 6.26
N ASN A 143 -0.19 -10.74 7.08
CA ASN A 143 0.14 -9.87 8.21
C ASN A 143 0.79 -8.58 7.73
N LEU A 144 1.78 -8.71 6.85
CA LEU A 144 2.52 -7.58 6.30
C LEU A 144 1.62 -6.69 5.43
N PHE A 145 0.80 -7.31 4.57
CA PHE A 145 -0.10 -6.55 3.71
C PHE A 145 -1.16 -5.78 4.51
N LEU A 146 -1.79 -6.40 5.51
CA LEU A 146 -2.80 -5.70 6.32
C LEU A 146 -2.19 -4.64 7.23
N ALA A 147 -1.00 -4.86 7.78
CA ALA A 147 -0.26 -3.82 8.49
C ALA A 147 -0.03 -2.60 7.59
N PHE A 148 0.41 -2.83 6.34
CA PHE A 148 0.60 -1.77 5.37
C PHE A 148 -0.70 -1.03 5.03
N LEU A 149 -1.80 -1.75 4.77
CA LEU A 149 -3.09 -1.11 4.49
C LEU A 149 -3.57 -0.25 5.66
N ILE A 150 -3.38 -0.69 6.91
CA ILE A 150 -3.69 0.09 8.10
C ILE A 150 -2.84 1.36 8.13
N ILE A 151 -1.53 1.25 7.90
CA ILE A 151 -0.61 2.37 7.87
C ILE A 151 -1.05 3.41 6.83
N ASP A 152 -1.29 2.99 5.58
CA ASP A 152 -1.63 3.89 4.47
C ASP A 152 -3.03 4.52 4.59
N ASN A 153 -4.00 3.79 5.15
CA ASN A 153 -5.39 4.27 5.22
C ASN A 153 -5.74 4.95 6.53
N CYS A 154 -4.89 4.85 7.56
CA CYS A 154 -5.08 5.56 8.82
C CYS A 154 -4.46 6.97 8.82
N THR A 155 -4.56 7.71 7.72
CA THR A 155 -4.10 9.12 7.61
C THR A 155 -5.24 10.11 7.86
N ALA A 156 -4.95 11.34 8.32
CA ALA A 156 -5.98 12.27 8.78
C ALA A 156 -7.09 12.58 7.74
N GLY A 157 -6.77 12.49 6.44
CA GLY A 157 -7.71 12.80 5.35
C GLY A 157 -8.59 11.66 4.88
N LYS A 158 -8.32 10.40 5.27
CA LYS A 158 -9.01 9.21 4.73
C LYS A 158 -10.11 8.70 5.66
N SER A 159 -11.29 8.42 5.11
CA SER A 159 -12.32 7.65 5.83
C SER A 159 -11.80 6.24 6.12
N ARG A 160 -12.05 5.73 7.33
CA ARG A 160 -11.74 4.32 7.68
C ARG A 160 -12.78 3.35 7.15
N GLU A 161 -13.92 3.82 6.63
CA GLU A 161 -15.02 2.96 6.18
C GLU A 161 -14.59 1.92 5.13
N PRO A 162 -13.82 2.27 4.07
CA PRO A 162 -13.39 1.27 3.09
C PRO A 162 -12.49 0.19 3.70
N LEU A 163 -11.56 0.58 4.56
CA LEU A 163 -10.66 -0.37 5.23
C LEU A 163 -11.41 -1.25 6.25
N ARG A 164 -12.33 -0.68 7.03
CA ARG A 164 -13.19 -1.45 7.95
C ARG A 164 -14.01 -2.50 7.21
N TRP A 165 -14.61 -2.09 6.09
CA TRP A 165 -15.35 -2.99 5.22
C TRP A 165 -14.46 -4.11 4.71
N PHE A 166 -13.27 -3.79 4.19
CA PHE A 166 -12.37 -4.78 3.62
C PHE A 166 -11.88 -5.78 4.67
N LEU A 167 -11.42 -5.31 5.84
CA LEU A 167 -11.00 -6.17 6.95
C LEU A 167 -12.12 -7.11 7.41
N SER A 168 -13.36 -6.64 7.42
CA SER A 168 -14.52 -7.49 7.76
C SER A 168 -14.82 -8.52 6.66
N LEU A 169 -14.64 -8.15 5.39
CA LEU A 169 -14.89 -9.02 4.24
C LEU A 169 -13.93 -10.23 4.17
N ILE A 170 -12.67 -10.04 4.60
CA ILE A 170 -11.62 -11.05 4.49
C ILE A 170 -11.34 -11.81 5.79
N ALA A 171 -11.96 -11.43 6.92
CA ALA A 171 -11.60 -11.94 8.25
C ALA A 171 -11.61 -13.47 8.36
N ASP A 172 -12.57 -14.13 7.71
CA ASP A 172 -12.69 -15.59 7.68
C ASP A 172 -12.04 -16.25 6.45
N ARG A 173 -11.32 -15.46 5.64
CA ARG A 173 -10.75 -15.89 4.35
C ARG A 173 -9.22 -15.93 4.36
N VAL A 174 -8.57 -15.25 5.30
CA VAL A 174 -7.11 -15.16 5.41
C VAL A 174 -6.66 -15.25 6.86
N GLU A 175 -5.47 -15.77 7.10
CA GLU A 175 -4.86 -15.78 8.43
C GLU A 175 -4.08 -14.46 8.64
N SER A 176 -4.44 -13.70 9.68
CA SER A 176 -3.72 -12.47 10.03
C SER A 176 -3.88 -12.15 11.52
N ARG A 177 -3.00 -11.30 12.04
CA ARG A 177 -3.07 -10.70 13.37
C ARG A 177 -3.59 -9.26 13.38
N PHE A 178 -3.91 -8.72 12.20
CA PHE A 178 -4.42 -7.36 12.02
C PHE A 178 -5.89 -7.36 11.61
N PHE A 179 -6.72 -6.65 12.37
CA PHE A 179 -8.17 -6.60 12.23
C PHE A 179 -8.72 -5.19 12.44
N VAL A 180 -10.05 -5.05 12.40
CA VAL A 180 -10.74 -3.77 12.62
C VAL A 180 -10.35 -3.09 13.95
N ALA A 181 -9.98 -3.88 14.96
CA ALA A 181 -9.55 -3.37 16.26
C ALA A 181 -8.19 -2.63 16.23
N ASP A 182 -7.42 -2.77 15.15
CA ASP A 182 -6.09 -2.17 14.99
C ASP A 182 -6.12 -0.80 14.29
N LEU A 183 -7.30 -0.35 13.88
CA LEU A 183 -7.48 0.95 13.24
C LEU A 183 -7.40 2.09 14.26
N PHE A 184 -6.74 3.19 13.86
CA PHE A 184 -6.55 4.39 14.68
C PHE A 184 -6.79 5.69 13.91
#